data_AF-A0A970A895-F1
#
_entry.id   AF-A0A970A895-F1
#
_cell.length_a   1.000
_cell.length_b   1.000
_cell.length_c   1.000
_cell.angle_alpha   90.00
_cell.angle_beta   90.00
_cell.angle_gamma   90.00
#
_symmetry.space_group_name_H-M   'P 1'
#
loop_
_entity.id
_entity.type
_entity.pdbx_description
1 polymer ?
#
loop_
_entity_poly.entity_id
_entity_poly.type
_entity_poly.pdbx_seq_one_letter_code
_entity_poly.pdbx_strand_id
1 'polypeptide(L)'
;MFNSLKGLLFLLIFACLLSPAAAITPDELFQAMEERAIDITSLAATCEMHYGNDVYTASMYVKEPNKFLVDFDNSSMILAFDGRTLWIYIKLLNTAYYADIAEKETPWLLQQFFPDFKMLFLKATKNSVFAFFDVEILSKETTDIYSSYPTIFKPKMTAFFKKFLNTEKYLIVFSNVDMVPLRVVQYAPGASEVAEMIFTSYRFNEDVSDELFCYKPPLAALKLPFKHLIFAGVEDMASKVTDKIGSTYRNLKNRILKWSF
;
A
#
# COMPACT_ATOMS: atom_id res chain seq x y z
N MET A 1 64.82 9.91 -15.75
CA MET A 1 63.51 10.55 -16.05
C MET A 1 62.43 9.50 -16.33
N PHE A 2 62.31 8.46 -15.49
CA PHE A 2 61.43 7.28 -15.73
C PHE A 2 60.75 6.76 -14.44
N ASN A 3 60.56 7.62 -13.43
CA ASN A 3 59.91 7.24 -12.16
C ASN A 3 58.54 7.91 -11.93
N SER A 4 58.10 8.83 -12.79
CA SER A 4 56.80 9.50 -12.65
C SER A 4 55.63 8.77 -13.34
N LEU A 5 55.91 7.90 -14.32
CA LEU A 5 54.86 7.21 -15.09
C LEU A 5 54.31 5.97 -14.36
N LYS A 6 55.12 5.30 -13.53
CA LYS A 6 54.71 4.14 -12.73
C LYS A 6 53.83 4.51 -11.54
N GLY A 7 54.03 5.71 -10.97
CA GLY A 7 53.18 6.25 -9.89
C GLY A 7 51.80 6.67 -10.39
N LEU A 8 51.69 7.22 -11.60
CA LEU A 8 50.41 7.64 -12.20
C LEU A 8 49.54 6.43 -12.59
N LEU A 9 50.14 5.34 -13.05
CA LEU A 9 49.44 4.11 -13.42
C LEU A 9 48.89 3.37 -12.18
N PHE A 10 49.62 3.39 -11.05
CA PHE A 10 49.17 2.80 -9.79
C PHE A 10 48.01 3.60 -9.15
N LEU A 11 47.99 4.93 -9.35
CA LEU A 11 46.93 5.82 -8.87
C LEU A 11 45.63 5.68 -9.69
N LEU A 12 45.73 5.41 -11.00
CA LEU A 12 44.58 5.12 -11.88
C LEU A 12 43.97 3.74 -11.61
N ILE A 13 44.78 2.73 -11.28
CA ILE A 13 44.28 1.38 -10.93
C ILE A 13 43.57 1.38 -9.57
N PHE A 14 44.01 2.21 -8.61
CA PHE A 14 43.34 2.34 -7.30
C PHE A 14 42.04 3.17 -7.37
N ALA A 15 41.95 4.14 -8.29
CA ALA A 15 40.73 4.90 -8.53
C ALA A 15 39.61 4.09 -9.21
N CYS A 16 39.94 3.02 -9.96
CA CYS A 16 38.94 2.13 -10.56
C CYS A 16 38.44 1.02 -9.61
N LEU A 17 39.17 0.71 -8.53
CA LEU A 17 38.77 -0.30 -7.53
C LEU A 17 37.84 0.25 -6.44
N LEU A 18 37.73 1.58 -6.33
CA LEU A 18 36.65 2.25 -5.64
C LEU A 18 35.54 2.56 -6.65
N SER A 19 35.01 1.52 -7.31
CA SER A 19 33.63 1.63 -7.75
C SER A 19 32.82 1.78 -6.47
N PRO A 20 32.20 2.94 -6.15
CA PRO A 20 31.20 2.95 -5.10
C PRO A 20 30.26 1.81 -5.48
N ALA A 21 30.04 0.85 -4.57
CA ALA A 21 29.13 -0.28 -4.81
C ALA A 21 27.92 0.29 -5.54
N ALA A 22 27.77 -0.06 -6.82
CA ALA A 22 26.94 0.70 -7.73
C ALA A 22 25.57 0.87 -7.08
N ALA A 23 25.17 2.12 -6.84
CA ALA A 23 23.91 2.39 -6.19
C ALA A 23 22.82 1.76 -7.06
N ILE A 24 22.06 0.82 -6.48
CA ILE A 24 20.99 0.14 -7.20
C ILE A 24 20.04 1.20 -7.77
N THR A 25 19.72 1.09 -9.04
CA THR A 25 18.75 1.97 -9.69
C THR A 25 17.32 1.57 -9.31
N PRO A 26 16.34 2.48 -9.42
CA PRO A 26 14.92 2.12 -9.32
C PRO A 26 14.57 0.91 -10.21
N ASP A 27 15.07 0.89 -11.44
CA ASP A 27 14.81 -0.20 -12.39
C ASP A 27 15.30 -1.55 -11.87
N GLU A 28 16.53 -1.61 -11.37
CA GLU A 28 17.12 -2.84 -10.83
C GLU A 28 16.44 -3.30 -9.55
N LEU A 29 16.04 -2.37 -8.67
CA LEU A 29 15.30 -2.72 -7.44
C LEU A 29 13.96 -3.37 -7.78
N PHE A 30 13.17 -2.75 -8.66
CA PHE A 30 11.86 -3.28 -9.03
C PHE A 30 11.95 -4.59 -9.80
N GLN A 31 12.98 -4.75 -10.63
CA GLN A 31 13.25 -6.04 -11.27
C GLN A 31 13.56 -7.13 -10.23
N ALA A 32 14.42 -6.86 -9.25
CA ALA A 32 14.73 -7.81 -8.19
C ALA A 32 13.51 -8.15 -7.33
N MET A 33 12.63 -7.18 -7.07
CA MET A 33 11.34 -7.40 -6.39
C MET A 33 10.42 -8.31 -7.21
N GLU A 34 10.28 -8.05 -8.51
CA GLU A 34 9.46 -8.86 -9.41
C GLU A 34 9.96 -10.31 -9.49
N GLU A 35 11.27 -10.51 -9.61
CA GLU A 35 11.91 -11.82 -9.60
C GLU A 35 11.66 -12.55 -8.27
N ARG A 36 11.87 -11.87 -7.14
CA ARG A 36 11.63 -12.45 -5.82
C ARG A 36 10.16 -12.79 -5.58
N ALA A 37 9.24 -11.98 -6.08
CA ALA A 37 7.81 -12.21 -5.96
C ALA A 37 7.33 -13.46 -6.71
N ILE A 38 8.07 -13.98 -7.70
CA ILE A 38 7.72 -15.23 -8.39
C ILE A 38 7.71 -16.41 -7.41
N ASP A 39 8.68 -16.47 -6.51
CA ASP A 39 8.87 -17.59 -5.57
C ASP A 39 7.95 -17.53 -4.33
N ILE A 40 7.18 -16.45 -4.18
CA ILE A 40 6.28 -16.23 -3.04
C ILE A 40 4.86 -16.65 -3.43
N THR A 41 4.43 -17.83 -2.96
CA THR A 41 3.08 -18.37 -3.17
C THR A 41 2.12 -18.01 -2.03
N SER A 42 2.65 -17.72 -0.84
CA SER A 42 1.88 -17.18 0.29
C SER A 42 2.70 -16.23 1.14
N LEU A 43 2.01 -15.30 1.80
CA LEU A 43 2.56 -14.33 2.74
C LEU A 43 1.61 -14.23 3.93
N ALA A 44 2.14 -14.33 5.14
CA ALA A 44 1.49 -13.91 6.37
C ALA A 44 2.31 -12.77 6.98
N ALA A 45 1.70 -11.65 7.30
CA ALA A 45 2.37 -10.50 7.86
C ALA A 45 1.53 -9.82 8.94
N THR A 46 2.20 -9.16 9.87
CA THR A 46 1.59 -8.25 10.84
C THR A 46 2.18 -6.87 10.63
N CYS A 47 1.33 -5.84 10.66
CA CYS A 47 1.77 -4.46 10.61
C CYS A 47 1.13 -3.61 11.69
N GLU A 48 1.87 -2.58 12.10
CA GLU A 48 1.39 -1.45 12.90
C GLU A 48 1.18 -0.27 11.96
N MET A 49 0.08 0.44 12.14
CA MET A 49 -0.31 1.63 11.38
C MET A 49 -0.50 2.77 12.36
N HIS A 50 0.28 3.83 12.16
CA HIS A 50 0.29 5.01 13.00
C HIS A 50 -0.41 6.13 12.22
N TYR A 51 -1.39 6.78 12.85
CA TYR A 51 -2.07 7.95 12.30
C TYR A 51 -2.22 9.00 13.38
N GLY A 52 -1.38 10.04 13.33
CA GLY A 52 -1.27 11.00 14.43
C GLY A 52 -0.79 10.30 15.71
N ASN A 53 -1.62 10.30 16.76
CA ASN A 53 -1.32 9.63 18.03
C ASN A 53 -1.97 8.25 18.15
N ASP A 54 -2.74 7.82 17.14
CA ASP A 54 -3.44 6.55 17.15
C ASP A 54 -2.57 5.46 16.52
N VAL A 55 -2.57 4.28 17.13
CA VAL A 55 -1.87 3.08 16.64
C VAL A 55 -2.88 1.97 16.42
N TYR A 56 -2.86 1.38 15.23
CA TYR A 56 -3.70 0.27 14.82
C TYR A 56 -2.81 -0.88 14.39
N THR A 57 -3.18 -2.10 14.74
CA THR A 57 -2.51 -3.30 14.21
C THR A 57 -3.37 -3.93 13.12
N ALA A 58 -2.73 -4.60 12.17
CA ALA A 58 -3.44 -5.43 11.20
C ALA A 58 -2.67 -6.71 10.90
N SER A 59 -3.43 -7.78 10.70
CA SER A 59 -2.93 -9.04 10.16
C SER A 59 -3.26 -9.13 8.68
N MET A 60 -2.26 -9.45 7.88
CA MET A 60 -2.35 -9.55 6.43
C MET A 60 -1.99 -10.96 5.99
N TYR A 61 -2.81 -11.54 5.12
CA TYR A 61 -2.56 -12.81 4.48
C TYR A 61 -2.76 -12.66 2.98
N VAL A 62 -1.84 -13.22 2.19
CA VAL A 62 -1.93 -13.31 0.74
C VAL A 62 -1.61 -14.74 0.34
N LYS A 63 -2.38 -15.32 -0.59
CA LYS A 63 -2.14 -16.68 -1.10
C LYS A 63 -2.50 -16.78 -2.57
N GLU A 64 -1.72 -17.55 -3.32
CA GLU A 64 -2.02 -17.86 -4.71
C GLU A 64 -3.14 -18.90 -4.87
N PRO A 65 -3.96 -18.79 -5.94
CA PRO A 65 -4.05 -17.64 -6.84
C PRO A 65 -4.97 -16.54 -6.26
N ASN A 66 -4.50 -15.29 -6.24
CA ASN A 66 -5.32 -14.08 -6.02
C ASN A 66 -6.23 -14.09 -4.77
N LYS A 67 -5.76 -14.59 -3.63
CA LYS A 67 -6.49 -14.49 -2.36
C LYS A 67 -5.80 -13.54 -1.41
N PHE A 68 -6.58 -12.73 -0.69
CA PHE A 68 -6.04 -11.93 0.39
C PHE A 68 -7.03 -11.72 1.53
N LEU A 69 -6.50 -11.48 2.72
CA LEU A 69 -7.24 -11.07 3.90
C LEU A 69 -6.43 -9.99 4.60
N VAL A 70 -7.07 -8.89 4.96
CA VAL A 70 -6.55 -7.89 5.88
C VAL A 70 -7.57 -7.75 7.00
N ASP A 71 -7.16 -8.12 8.20
CA ASP A 71 -7.96 -7.97 9.42
C ASP A 71 -7.32 -6.88 10.27
N PHE A 72 -8.03 -5.75 10.43
CA PHE A 72 -7.59 -4.66 11.28
C PHE A 72 -8.00 -4.99 12.71
N ASP A 73 -7.00 -5.10 13.61
CA ASP A 73 -7.22 -5.37 15.03
C ASP A 73 -8.20 -4.37 15.65
N ASN A 74 -8.82 -4.79 16.75
CA ASN A 74 -10.03 -4.19 17.31
C ASN A 74 -11.24 -4.25 16.36
N SER A 75 -11.16 -5.10 15.34
CA SER A 75 -12.24 -5.46 14.44
C SER A 75 -12.89 -4.26 13.76
N SER A 76 -12.14 -3.20 13.48
CA SER A 76 -12.70 -1.99 12.85
C SER A 76 -13.18 -2.28 11.42
N MET A 77 -12.37 -3.04 10.69
CA MET A 77 -12.60 -3.39 9.31
C MET A 77 -11.97 -4.75 8.95
N ILE A 78 -12.64 -5.51 8.10
CA ILE A 78 -12.07 -6.70 7.45
C ILE A 78 -12.17 -6.51 5.95
N LEU A 79 -11.07 -6.72 5.23
CA LEU A 79 -11.05 -6.82 3.77
C LEU A 79 -10.66 -8.23 3.40
N ALA A 80 -11.50 -8.95 2.67
CA ALA A 80 -11.24 -10.32 2.28
C ALA A 80 -11.57 -10.53 0.81
N PHE A 81 -10.72 -11.29 0.11
CA PHE A 81 -10.93 -11.68 -1.26
C PHE A 81 -10.53 -13.14 -1.44
N ASP A 82 -11.48 -13.95 -1.93
CA ASP A 82 -11.30 -15.39 -2.11
C ASP A 82 -10.89 -15.79 -3.54
N GLY A 83 -10.56 -14.81 -4.38
CA GLY A 83 -10.31 -14.98 -5.81
C GLY A 83 -11.52 -14.67 -6.69
N ARG A 84 -12.70 -14.44 -6.10
CA ARG A 84 -13.93 -14.11 -6.82
C ARG A 84 -14.73 -12.98 -6.15
N THR A 85 -14.90 -13.03 -4.84
CA THR A 85 -15.73 -12.09 -4.09
C THR A 85 -14.87 -11.24 -3.18
N LEU A 86 -14.91 -9.93 -3.38
CA LEU A 86 -14.35 -8.96 -2.45
C LEU A 86 -15.38 -8.65 -1.38
N TRP A 87 -14.99 -8.75 -0.12
CA TRP A 87 -15.74 -8.31 1.04
C TRP A 87 -15.00 -7.17 1.74
N ILE A 88 -15.72 -6.11 2.08
CA ILE A 88 -15.28 -5.08 3.01
C ILE A 88 -16.32 -5.00 4.13
N TYR A 89 -16.00 -5.52 5.30
CA TYR A 89 -16.87 -5.43 6.46
C TYR A 89 -16.41 -4.31 7.37
N ILE A 90 -17.29 -3.35 7.65
CA ILE A 90 -17.07 -2.27 8.60
C ILE A 90 -17.91 -2.58 9.84
N LYS A 91 -17.27 -3.04 10.91
CA LYS A 91 -17.98 -3.56 12.09
C LYS A 91 -18.76 -2.49 12.84
N LEU A 92 -18.20 -1.27 12.94
CA LEU A 92 -18.87 -0.15 13.59
C LEU A 92 -20.24 0.15 12.97
N LEU A 93 -20.35 -0.02 11.65
CA LEU A 93 -21.59 0.16 10.89
C LEU A 93 -22.40 -1.14 10.78
N ASN A 94 -21.86 -2.25 11.29
CA ASN A 94 -22.34 -3.60 11.05
C ASN A 94 -22.76 -3.83 9.59
N THR A 95 -21.93 -3.37 8.65
CA THR A 95 -22.25 -3.34 7.22
C THR A 95 -21.14 -4.02 6.44
N ALA A 96 -21.50 -4.95 5.57
CA ALA A 96 -20.62 -5.67 4.68
C ALA A 96 -20.88 -5.24 3.23
N TYR A 97 -19.87 -4.63 2.61
CA TYR A 97 -19.88 -4.33 1.19
C TYR A 97 -19.30 -5.51 0.42
N TYR A 98 -19.86 -5.82 -0.74
CA TYR A 98 -19.35 -6.90 -1.58
C TYR A 98 -19.33 -6.59 -3.07
N ALA A 99 -18.39 -7.20 -3.78
CA ALA A 99 -18.35 -7.24 -5.24
C ALA A 99 -17.92 -8.63 -5.71
N ASP A 100 -18.68 -9.23 -6.63
CA ASP A 100 -18.24 -10.41 -7.39
C ASP A 100 -17.55 -9.93 -8.66
N ILE A 101 -16.23 -10.16 -8.77
CA ILE A 101 -15.45 -9.64 -9.90
C ILE A 101 -15.82 -10.28 -11.25
N ALA A 102 -16.52 -11.42 -11.25
CA ALA A 102 -17.02 -12.06 -12.47
C ALA A 102 -18.33 -11.42 -12.98
N GLU A 103 -19.00 -10.59 -12.19
CA GLU A 103 -20.24 -9.93 -12.60
C GLU A 103 -19.98 -8.71 -13.50
N LYS A 104 -20.81 -8.57 -14.55
CA LYS A 104 -20.74 -7.44 -15.51
C LYS A 104 -20.98 -6.06 -14.87
N GLU A 105 -21.63 -6.02 -13.71
CA GLU A 105 -21.91 -4.77 -12.98
C GLU A 105 -20.75 -4.30 -12.10
N THR A 106 -19.67 -5.07 -12.01
CA THR A 106 -18.50 -4.68 -11.22
C THR A 106 -17.87 -3.42 -11.81
N PRO A 107 -17.70 -2.34 -11.02
CA PRO A 107 -17.08 -1.11 -11.51
C PRO A 107 -15.77 -1.40 -12.22
N TRP A 108 -15.57 -0.84 -13.41
CA TRP A 108 -14.37 -1.05 -14.23
C TRP A 108 -13.06 -0.80 -13.47
N LEU A 109 -13.10 0.11 -12.49
CA LEU A 109 -11.99 0.40 -11.59
C LEU A 109 -11.58 -0.83 -10.75
N LEU A 110 -12.54 -1.59 -10.24
CA LEU A 110 -12.26 -2.84 -9.51
C LEU A 110 -11.77 -3.93 -10.48
N GLN A 111 -12.32 -4.01 -11.67
CA GLN A 111 -11.83 -4.96 -12.69
C GLN A 111 -10.38 -4.67 -13.12
N GLN A 112 -9.90 -3.42 -12.98
CA GLN A 112 -8.52 -3.05 -13.26
C GLN A 112 -7.56 -3.26 -12.09
N PHE A 113 -8.00 -3.05 -10.84
CA PHE A 113 -7.14 -3.16 -9.66
C PHE A 113 -7.07 -4.57 -9.06
N PHE A 114 -8.09 -5.41 -9.24
CA PHE A 114 -8.19 -6.72 -8.59
C PHE A 114 -7.85 -7.99 -9.42
N PRO A 115 -7.52 -7.96 -10.72
CA PRO A 115 -7.21 -9.20 -11.43
C PRO A 115 -5.90 -9.84 -10.96
N ASP A 116 -5.06 -9.12 -10.22
CA ASP A 116 -3.88 -9.66 -9.54
C ASP A 116 -3.52 -8.79 -8.32
N PHE A 117 -4.10 -9.08 -7.15
CA PHE A 117 -3.78 -8.33 -5.92
C PHE A 117 -2.32 -8.58 -5.46
N LYS A 118 -1.73 -9.73 -5.86
CA LYS A 118 -0.28 -9.97 -5.76
C LYS A 118 0.47 -8.90 -6.58
N MET A 119 -0.08 -8.34 -7.66
CA MET A 119 0.49 -7.17 -8.35
C MET A 119 0.34 -5.82 -7.64
N LEU A 120 -0.54 -5.67 -6.66
CA LEU A 120 -0.57 -4.43 -5.86
C LEU A 120 0.45 -4.46 -4.72
N PHE A 121 0.72 -5.64 -4.15
CA PHE A 121 1.57 -5.78 -2.95
C PHE A 121 2.95 -6.40 -3.19
N LEU A 122 3.10 -7.28 -4.18
CA LEU A 122 4.34 -8.02 -4.45
C LEU A 122 4.90 -7.78 -5.86
N LYS A 123 4.04 -7.53 -6.85
CA LYS A 123 4.41 -7.22 -8.23
C LYS A 123 3.82 -5.88 -8.68
N ALA A 124 4.02 -4.83 -7.89
CA ALA A 124 3.75 -3.47 -8.36
C ALA A 124 4.70 -3.24 -9.54
N THR A 125 4.25 -3.61 -10.75
CA THR A 125 5.19 -3.69 -11.87
C THR A 125 5.81 -2.35 -12.11
N LYS A 126 7.07 -2.35 -12.51
CA LYS A 126 7.79 -1.14 -12.93
C LYS A 126 6.90 -0.20 -13.74
N ASN A 127 6.16 -0.75 -14.71
CA ASN A 127 5.27 0.01 -15.59
C ASN A 127 4.10 0.66 -14.86
N SER A 128 3.43 -0.05 -13.94
CA SER A 128 2.31 0.49 -13.18
C SER A 128 2.78 1.56 -12.19
N VAL A 129 3.86 1.30 -11.45
CA VAL A 129 4.35 2.25 -10.44
C VAL A 129 4.91 3.50 -11.12
N PHE A 130 5.73 3.34 -12.15
CA PHE A 130 6.39 4.48 -12.79
C PHE A 130 5.41 5.28 -13.67
N ALA A 131 4.26 4.73 -14.03
CA ALA A 131 3.19 5.50 -14.67
C ALA A 131 2.61 6.56 -13.72
N PHE A 132 2.51 6.27 -12.42
CA PHE A 132 1.89 7.16 -11.44
C PHE A 132 2.89 7.92 -10.58
N PHE A 133 4.14 7.46 -10.48
CA PHE A 133 5.14 8.02 -9.58
C PHE A 133 6.49 8.27 -10.27
N ASP A 134 7.15 9.34 -9.85
CA ASP A 134 8.60 9.48 -9.96
C ASP A 134 9.24 8.80 -8.75
N VAL A 135 10.21 7.92 -8.98
CA VAL A 135 10.80 7.06 -7.95
C VAL A 135 12.28 7.40 -7.78
N GLU A 136 12.70 7.58 -6.53
CA GLU A 136 14.05 7.96 -6.14
C GLU A 136 14.52 7.06 -5.01
N ILE A 137 15.56 6.24 -5.24
CA ILE A 137 16.19 5.44 -4.19
C ILE A 137 17.20 6.32 -3.45
N LEU A 138 17.08 6.36 -2.12
CA LEU A 138 18.04 7.03 -1.25
C LEU A 138 19.28 6.14 -1.01
N SER A 139 20.30 6.66 -0.33
CA SER A 139 21.44 5.83 0.04
C SER A 139 20.99 4.59 0.82
N LYS A 140 21.47 3.42 0.40
CA LYS A 140 21.26 2.14 1.08
C LYS A 140 21.54 2.30 2.58
N GLU A 141 20.56 1.98 3.40
CA GLU A 141 20.75 1.97 4.85
C GLU A 141 21.25 0.58 5.25
N THR A 142 22.32 0.56 6.04
CA THR A 142 22.87 -0.68 6.59
C THR A 142 23.02 -0.49 8.08
N THR A 143 22.27 -1.27 8.84
CA THR A 143 22.47 -1.45 10.28
C THR A 143 23.21 -2.75 10.52
N ASP A 144 23.60 -3.01 11.77
CA ASP A 144 24.25 -4.28 12.15
C ASP A 144 23.33 -5.51 11.93
N ILE A 145 22.02 -5.30 11.78
CA ILE A 145 21.01 -6.36 11.80
C ILE A 145 20.32 -6.51 10.44
N TYR A 146 20.17 -5.42 9.68
CA TYR A 146 19.49 -5.43 8.39
C TYR A 146 20.05 -4.38 7.45
N SER A 147 19.83 -4.63 6.16
CA SER A 147 20.07 -3.65 5.12
C SER A 147 18.81 -3.41 4.31
N SER A 148 18.58 -2.16 3.92
CA SER A 148 17.34 -1.71 3.28
C SER A 148 17.58 -0.66 2.20
N TYR A 149 16.56 -0.50 1.36
CA TYR A 149 16.49 0.51 0.30
C TYR A 149 15.36 1.49 0.58
N PRO A 150 15.62 2.60 1.29
CA PRO A 150 14.65 3.68 1.42
C PRO A 150 14.40 4.32 0.06
N THR A 151 13.13 4.40 -0.34
CA THR A 151 12.74 4.82 -1.70
C THR A 151 11.60 5.83 -1.61
N ILE A 152 11.78 6.99 -2.22
CA ILE A 152 10.77 8.05 -2.28
C ILE A 152 9.93 7.87 -3.55
N PHE A 153 8.61 7.97 -3.37
CA PHE A 153 7.61 7.94 -4.44
C PHE A 153 6.90 9.29 -4.47
N LYS A 154 7.10 10.05 -5.55
CA LYS A 154 6.46 11.35 -5.78
C LYS A 154 5.35 11.16 -6.82
N PRO A 155 4.07 11.37 -6.49
CA PRO A 155 3.00 11.22 -7.46
C PRO A 155 3.15 12.21 -8.62
N LYS A 156 3.08 11.73 -9.86
CA LYS A 156 3.08 12.57 -11.06
C LYS A 156 1.81 13.43 -11.15
N MET A 157 0.68 12.87 -10.72
CA MET A 157 -0.60 13.57 -10.61
C MET A 157 -0.72 14.36 -9.30
N THR A 158 0.23 15.27 -9.06
CA THR A 158 0.35 16.01 -7.79
C THR A 158 -0.94 16.69 -7.34
N ALA A 159 -1.68 17.33 -8.26
CA ALA A 159 -2.94 18.00 -7.93
C ALA A 159 -4.02 17.05 -7.42
N PHE A 160 -4.11 15.83 -7.98
CA PHE A 160 -5.07 14.82 -7.53
C PHE A 160 -4.68 14.30 -6.14
N PHE A 161 -3.43 13.87 -5.96
CA PHE A 161 -2.96 13.32 -4.68
C PHE A 161 -3.02 14.34 -3.54
N LYS A 162 -2.63 15.60 -3.80
CA LYS A 162 -2.74 16.68 -2.81
C LYS A 162 -4.20 16.97 -2.45
N LYS A 163 -5.09 17.05 -3.45
CA LYS A 163 -6.50 17.42 -3.23
C LYS A 163 -7.32 16.32 -2.57
N PHE A 164 -7.13 15.06 -2.97
CA PHE A 164 -8.02 13.95 -2.60
C PHE A 164 -7.42 13.01 -1.55
N LEU A 165 -6.09 12.90 -1.51
CA LEU A 165 -5.38 11.99 -0.59
C LEU A 165 -4.54 12.75 0.44
N ASN A 166 -4.57 14.08 0.43
CA ASN A 166 -3.70 14.94 1.24
C ASN A 166 -2.24 14.45 1.24
N THR A 167 -1.73 14.05 0.07
CA THR A 167 -0.43 13.38 -0.07
C THR A 167 0.47 14.15 -1.01
N GLU A 168 1.72 14.37 -0.58
CA GLU A 168 2.80 14.92 -1.39
C GLU A 168 3.79 13.86 -1.86
N LYS A 169 4.14 12.90 -1.00
CA LYS A 169 5.05 11.80 -1.33
C LYS A 169 4.84 10.63 -0.37
N TYR A 170 5.34 9.46 -0.77
CA TYR A 170 5.55 8.33 0.12
C TYR A 170 7.06 8.05 0.26
N LEU A 171 7.46 7.57 1.43
CA LEU A 171 8.73 6.88 1.65
C LEU A 171 8.41 5.42 1.89
N ILE A 172 8.99 4.52 1.10
CA ILE A 172 8.88 3.08 1.32
C ILE A 172 10.28 2.53 1.55
N VAL A 173 10.48 1.80 2.63
CA VAL A 173 11.73 1.14 2.96
C VAL A 173 11.59 -0.33 2.60
N PHE A 174 12.37 -0.80 1.63
CA PHE A 174 12.37 -2.19 1.20
C PHE A 174 13.51 -2.99 1.86
N SER A 175 13.26 -4.26 2.19
CA SER A 175 14.30 -5.20 2.62
C SER A 175 15.26 -5.48 1.47
N ASN A 176 16.58 -5.40 1.70
CA ASN A 176 17.59 -5.81 0.70
C ASN A 176 17.67 -7.34 0.54
N VAL A 177 17.09 -8.11 1.45
CA VAL A 177 17.14 -9.59 1.40
C VAL A 177 15.88 -10.14 0.76
N ASP A 178 14.72 -9.74 1.31
CA ASP A 178 13.44 -10.30 0.90
C ASP A 178 12.72 -9.47 -0.16
N MET A 179 13.23 -8.28 -0.47
CA MET A 179 12.66 -7.36 -1.47
C MET A 179 11.17 -7.04 -1.23
N VAL A 180 10.74 -7.06 0.04
CA VAL A 180 9.40 -6.65 0.47
C VAL A 180 9.42 -5.33 1.22
N PRO A 181 8.31 -4.57 1.26
CA PRO A 181 8.19 -3.38 2.11
C PRO A 181 8.32 -3.74 3.59
N LEU A 182 9.14 -2.98 4.32
CA LEU A 182 9.28 -3.04 5.78
C LEU A 182 8.57 -1.87 6.45
N ARG A 183 8.55 -0.71 5.79
CA ARG A 183 7.96 0.52 6.32
C ARG A 183 7.43 1.37 5.18
N VAL A 184 6.27 1.98 5.36
CA VAL A 184 5.65 2.93 4.44
C VAL A 184 5.27 4.18 5.21
N VAL A 185 5.71 5.35 4.77
CA VAL A 185 5.39 6.64 5.40
C VAL A 185 4.74 7.55 4.36
N GLN A 186 3.60 8.13 4.72
CA GLN A 186 2.88 9.11 3.93
C GLN A 186 3.16 10.52 4.45
N TYR A 187 3.57 11.41 3.53
CA TYR A 187 3.81 12.81 3.84
C TYR A 187 2.72 13.70 3.22
N ALA A 188 2.16 14.61 4.02
CA ALA A 188 1.30 15.68 3.56
C ALA A 188 2.09 16.77 2.82
N PRO A 189 1.40 17.66 2.09
CA PRO A 189 1.99 18.89 1.58
C PRO A 189 2.69 19.66 2.71
N GLY A 190 3.97 19.96 2.53
CA GLY A 190 4.78 20.62 3.58
C GLY A 190 5.59 19.65 4.45
N ALA A 191 5.69 18.38 4.02
CA ALA A 191 6.55 17.35 4.58
C ALA A 191 6.25 16.92 6.04
N SER A 192 5.07 17.22 6.56
CA SER A 192 4.61 16.59 7.81
C SER A 192 4.22 15.15 7.56
N GLU A 193 4.69 14.24 8.40
CA GLU A 193 4.22 12.85 8.43
C GLU A 193 2.74 12.80 8.82
N VAL A 194 1.95 12.03 8.08
CA VAL A 194 0.50 11.91 8.27
C VAL A 194 0.12 10.51 8.73
N ALA A 195 0.75 9.52 8.11
CA ALA A 195 0.53 8.12 8.41
C ALA A 195 1.81 7.33 8.20
N GLU A 196 1.98 6.30 9.00
CA GLU A 196 3.08 5.36 8.89
C GLU A 196 2.53 3.94 9.02
N MET A 197 3.09 3.00 8.27
CA MET A 197 2.84 1.57 8.38
C MET A 197 4.19 0.88 8.54
N ILE A 198 4.33 0.05 9.57
CA ILE A 198 5.54 -0.72 9.87
C ILE A 198 5.15 -2.20 9.86
N PHE A 199 5.83 -3.01 9.04
CA PHE A 199 5.69 -4.46 9.07
C PHE A 199 6.53 -5.01 10.22
N THR A 200 5.86 -5.53 11.25
CA THR A 200 6.50 -6.04 12.47
C THR A 200 6.93 -7.49 12.35
N SER A 201 6.25 -8.26 11.50
CA SER A 201 6.67 -9.60 11.13
C SER A 201 6.12 -10.01 9.76
N TYR A 202 6.83 -10.91 9.08
CA TYR A 202 6.34 -11.57 7.87
C TYR A 202 6.91 -12.99 7.75
N ARG A 203 6.16 -13.88 7.11
CA ARG A 203 6.55 -15.25 6.81
C ARG A 203 6.05 -15.61 5.41
N PHE A 204 6.92 -16.21 4.60
CA PHE A 204 6.61 -16.61 3.22
C PHE A 204 6.37 -18.11 3.12
N ASN A 205 5.52 -18.49 2.18
CA ASN A 205 5.30 -19.88 1.78
C ASN A 205 4.87 -20.80 2.93
N GLU A 206 4.22 -20.23 3.95
CA GLU A 206 3.53 -21.00 4.98
C GLU A 206 2.25 -21.61 4.43
N ASP A 207 1.86 -22.76 4.98
CA ASP A 207 0.59 -23.39 4.68
C ASP A 207 -0.55 -22.58 5.32
N VAL A 208 -1.15 -21.71 4.51
CA VAL A 208 -2.31 -20.90 4.89
C VAL A 208 -3.56 -21.57 4.32
N SER A 209 -4.51 -21.95 5.18
CA SER A 209 -5.76 -22.58 4.76
C SER A 209 -6.57 -21.68 3.82
N ASP A 210 -7.15 -22.27 2.78
CA ASP A 210 -8.04 -21.56 1.86
C ASP A 210 -9.30 -21.01 2.55
N GLU A 211 -9.75 -21.65 3.63
CA GLU A 211 -10.92 -21.24 4.39
C GLU A 211 -10.74 -19.86 5.04
N LEU A 212 -9.50 -19.44 5.30
CA LEU A 212 -9.18 -18.13 5.87
C LEU A 212 -9.69 -16.98 4.98
N PHE A 213 -9.69 -17.19 3.66
CA PHE A 213 -10.08 -16.18 2.68
C PHE A 213 -11.59 -16.19 2.39
N CYS A 214 -12.30 -17.26 2.77
CA CYS A 214 -13.74 -17.41 2.60
C CYS A 214 -14.51 -16.66 3.70
N TYR A 215 -14.33 -15.34 3.77
CA TYR A 215 -14.95 -14.51 4.79
C TYR A 215 -16.48 -14.53 4.70
N LYS A 216 -17.12 -14.74 5.85
CA LYS A 216 -18.58 -14.69 6.00
C LYS A 216 -18.93 -13.58 6.99
N PRO A 217 -19.50 -12.45 6.53
CA PRO A 217 -19.92 -11.39 7.45
C PRO A 217 -21.01 -11.92 8.39
N PRO A 218 -21.16 -11.32 9.60
CA PRO A 218 -22.18 -11.71 10.56
C PRO A 218 -23.59 -11.74 9.94
N LEU A 219 -24.44 -12.67 10.39
CA LEU A 219 -25.81 -12.82 9.86
C LEU A 219 -26.64 -11.55 9.99
N ALA A 220 -26.43 -10.78 11.06
CA ALA A 220 -27.12 -9.52 11.31
C ALA A 220 -26.52 -8.32 10.55
N ALA A 221 -25.43 -8.50 9.79
CA ALA A 221 -24.81 -7.40 9.06
C ALA A 221 -25.65 -7.00 7.84
N LEU A 222 -25.78 -5.69 7.62
CA LEU A 222 -26.37 -5.17 6.39
C LEU A 222 -25.43 -5.47 5.22
N LYS A 223 -25.91 -6.12 4.15
CA LYS A 223 -25.10 -6.47 2.98
C LYS A 223 -25.43 -5.55 1.82
N LEU A 224 -24.44 -4.81 1.33
CA LEU A 224 -24.61 -3.86 0.24
C LEU A 224 -23.64 -4.14 -0.91
N PRO A 225 -24.06 -4.02 -2.18
CA PRO A 225 -23.13 -4.05 -3.30
C PRO A 225 -22.12 -2.90 -3.22
N PHE A 226 -20.87 -3.14 -3.62
CA PHE A 226 -19.73 -2.21 -3.50
C PHE A 226 -19.98 -0.84 -4.13
N LYS A 227 -20.83 -0.76 -5.17
CA LYS A 227 -21.25 0.53 -5.76
C LYS A 227 -21.73 1.54 -4.72
N HIS A 228 -22.37 1.08 -3.64
CA HIS A 228 -22.83 1.95 -2.55
C HIS A 228 -21.69 2.53 -1.70
N LEU A 229 -20.56 1.83 -1.58
CA LEU A 229 -19.37 2.36 -0.91
C LEU A 229 -18.74 3.50 -1.73
N ILE A 230 -18.67 3.32 -3.06
CA ILE A 230 -18.19 4.37 -3.98
C ILE A 230 -19.12 5.57 -3.93
N PHE A 231 -20.44 5.37 -4.02
CA PHE A 231 -21.41 6.48 -3.96
C PHE A 231 -21.35 7.21 -2.63
N ALA A 232 -21.21 6.51 -1.49
CA ALA A 232 -21.05 7.17 -0.19
C ALA A 232 -19.76 7.99 -0.09
N GLY A 233 -18.63 7.46 -0.60
CA GLY A 233 -17.36 8.20 -0.65
C GLY A 233 -17.39 9.39 -1.61
N VAL A 234 -18.08 9.24 -2.75
CA VAL A 234 -18.28 10.30 -3.75
C VAL A 234 -19.27 11.35 -3.27
N GLU A 235 -20.31 11.00 -2.51
CA GLU A 235 -21.26 11.94 -1.90
C GLU A 235 -20.63 12.70 -0.72
N ASP A 236 -19.78 12.06 0.09
CA ASP A 236 -18.96 12.77 1.08
C ASP A 236 -17.94 13.71 0.40
N MET A 237 -17.37 13.30 -0.74
CA MET A 237 -16.53 14.18 -1.59
C MET A 237 -17.31 15.31 -2.25
N ALA A 238 -18.52 15.06 -2.74
CA ALA A 238 -19.36 16.05 -3.42
C ALA A 238 -19.91 17.06 -2.42
N SER A 239 -20.33 16.62 -1.24
CA SER A 239 -20.84 17.49 -0.17
C SER A 239 -19.78 18.49 0.31
N LYS A 240 -18.51 18.09 0.37
CA LYS A 240 -17.34 18.97 0.65
C LYS A 240 -17.01 19.95 -0.49
N VAL A 241 -17.47 19.71 -1.71
CA VAL A 241 -17.32 20.63 -2.86
C VAL A 241 -18.53 21.59 -2.96
N THR A 242 -19.69 21.21 -2.42
CA THR A 242 -20.95 21.98 -2.50
C THR A 242 -21.26 22.82 -1.27
N ASP A 243 -20.26 23.36 -0.58
CA ASP A 243 -20.42 24.36 0.50
C ASP A 243 -20.95 25.73 0.03
N LYS A 244 -21.63 25.80 -1.13
CA LYS A 244 -22.22 27.03 -1.68
C LYS A 244 -23.73 27.03 -1.86
N ILE A 245 -24.48 26.02 -1.40
CA ILE A 245 -25.96 26.06 -1.44
C ILE A 245 -26.54 25.50 -0.13
N GLY A 246 -26.36 26.26 0.96
CA GLY A 246 -26.75 25.88 2.31
C GLY A 246 -28.10 26.45 2.76
N SER A 247 -29.20 25.77 2.45
CA SER A 247 -30.42 25.87 3.28
C SER A 247 -31.03 24.52 3.65
N THR A 248 -30.69 23.44 2.94
CA THR A 248 -31.21 22.09 3.23
C THR A 248 -30.30 21.25 4.17
N TYR A 249 -29.02 21.64 4.34
CA TYR A 249 -28.02 20.91 5.14
C TYR A 249 -28.28 20.89 6.66
N ARG A 250 -29.05 21.85 7.17
CA ARG A 250 -29.32 21.97 8.62
C ARG A 250 -30.22 20.85 9.18
N ASN A 251 -31.02 20.21 8.34
CA ASN A 251 -31.97 19.19 8.78
C ASN A 251 -31.38 17.77 8.85
N LEU A 252 -30.30 17.48 8.11
CA LEU A 252 -29.66 16.16 8.14
C LEU A 252 -28.64 16.05 9.28
N LYS A 253 -27.83 17.10 9.51
CA LYS A 253 -26.89 17.19 10.64
C LYS A 253 -27.58 17.02 12.00
N ASN A 254 -28.81 17.54 12.14
CA ASN A 254 -29.60 17.43 13.37
C ASN A 254 -30.29 16.08 13.59
N ARG A 255 -30.37 15.20 12.58
CA ARG A 255 -30.85 13.81 12.76
C ARG A 255 -29.74 12.86 13.16
N ILE A 256 -28.51 13.11 12.71
CA ILE A 256 -27.34 12.26 12.99
C ILE A 256 -26.74 12.58 14.37
N LEU A 257 -26.68 13.85 14.79
CA LEU A 257 -26.19 14.26 16.11
C LEU A 257 -27.16 13.99 17.29
N LYS A 258 -28.31 13.36 17.04
CA LYS A 258 -29.25 12.91 18.10
C LYS A 258 -29.07 11.44 18.50
N TRP A 259 -28.08 10.75 17.93
CA TRP A 259 -27.80 9.33 18.20
C TRP A 259 -26.38 9.07 18.72
N SER A 260 -25.79 10.06 19.41
CA SER A 260 -24.56 9.90 20.18
C SER A 260 -24.78 10.46 21.58
N PHE A 261 -25.00 9.56 22.55
CA PHE A 261 -24.41 9.75 23.88
C PHE A 261 -22.93 9.40 23.79
#